data_AF-A0A2U9SKS7-F1
#
_entry.id   AF-A0A2U9SKS7-F1
#
_cell.length_a   1.000
_cell.length_b   1.000
_cell.length_c   1.000
_cell.angle_alpha   90.00
_cell.angle_beta   90.00
_cell.angle_gamma   90.00
#
_symmetry.space_group_name_H-M   'P 1'
#
loop_
_entity.id
_entity.type
_entity.pdbx_description
1 polymer ?
#
loop_
_entity_poly.entity_id
_entity_poly.type
_entity_poly.pdbx_seq_one_letter_code
_entity_poly.pdbx_strand_id
1 'polypeptide(L)'
;MTTTKLGKHSTAKNNAGQPTSENKAALYPICSPDRWGLRFSDADTDPKRKGALAYPVARDYARLMGSLLTSVQWGNAYYGPVGSTPKLKLQWPLDADSIEDLRELIKPVMLAALTARSPDGGGIPAAAVPQGITLTDSQGASDEDGHFSAQDWSLVLVLSKLKGLFDVTSASIDAGTRYEGLKTLKAFADTIYHEMRHCQQSFWIYAFVQQHPDNFPDTQIDKWPAASTAAHKRAMAIASQAATTPIPDDPPMIAGIKRMAIAQYLYSLSIWRSVKGFHPLYLPDDASLQREYETVRALAVDWLKHVGHGGRSQESSATFSQPGGS
;
A
#
# COMPACT_ATOMS: atom_id res chain seq x y z
N MET A 1 1.36 0.81 -35.38
CA MET A 1 2.17 -0.42 -35.32
C MET A 1 3.14 -0.23 -34.17
N THR A 2 2.73 -0.63 -32.96
CA THR A 2 3.50 -0.42 -31.72
C THR A 2 3.39 -1.72 -30.94
N THR A 3 4.46 -2.49 -30.94
CA THR A 3 4.52 -3.83 -30.34
C THR A 3 4.89 -3.73 -28.87
N THR A 4 3.94 -3.93 -27.97
CA THR A 4 4.22 -4.11 -26.54
C THR A 4 4.87 -5.48 -26.34
N LYS A 5 6.20 -5.54 -26.23
CA LYS A 5 6.93 -6.78 -25.88
C LYS A 5 6.60 -7.15 -24.42
N LEU A 6 5.72 -8.13 -24.24
CA LEU A 6 5.63 -8.93 -23.02
C LEU A 6 6.22 -10.32 -23.36
N GLY A 7 7.15 -10.78 -22.52
CA GLY A 7 7.91 -12.01 -22.70
C GLY A 7 7.07 -13.28 -22.91
N LYS A 8 7.76 -14.36 -23.30
CA LYS A 8 7.22 -15.60 -23.87
C LYS A 8 6.43 -16.51 -22.89
N HIS A 9 5.41 -16.05 -22.17
CA HIS A 9 4.57 -16.98 -21.40
C HIS A 9 3.07 -16.62 -21.41
N SER A 10 2.23 -17.63 -21.68
CA SER A 10 0.78 -17.56 -21.74
C SER A 10 0.17 -17.61 -20.34
N THR A 11 -0.55 -16.55 -19.95
CA THR A 11 -1.33 -16.51 -18.71
C THR A 11 -2.60 -17.36 -18.83
N ALA A 12 -2.77 -18.33 -17.92
CA ALA A 12 -3.93 -19.21 -17.84
C ALA A 12 -5.22 -18.46 -17.50
N LYS A 13 -6.33 -19.01 -18.00
CA LYS A 13 -7.71 -18.48 -18.01
C LYS A 13 -8.23 -18.13 -16.61
N ASN A 14 -8.50 -16.85 -16.35
CA ASN A 14 -9.38 -16.41 -15.27
C ASN A 14 -10.78 -16.11 -15.83
N ASN A 15 -11.76 -16.89 -15.35
CA ASN A 15 -13.22 -16.72 -15.42
C ASN A 15 -13.84 -16.35 -16.79
N ALA A 16 -14.42 -17.36 -17.44
CA ALA A 16 -15.36 -17.21 -18.54
C ALA A 16 -16.61 -16.47 -18.04
N GLY A 17 -16.93 -15.31 -18.61
CA GLY A 17 -18.05 -14.52 -18.14
C GLY A 17 -18.34 -13.30 -18.98
N GLN A 18 -17.61 -12.19 -18.82
CA GLN A 18 -17.87 -10.94 -19.54
C GLN A 18 -16.60 -10.05 -19.62
N PRO A 19 -16.37 -9.27 -20.70
CA PRO A 19 -15.04 -8.73 -21.02
C PRO A 19 -14.79 -7.25 -20.63
N THR A 20 -15.76 -6.51 -20.07
CA THR A 20 -15.66 -5.03 -19.96
C THR A 20 -16.00 -4.46 -18.56
N SER A 21 -15.37 -3.33 -18.21
CA SER A 21 -15.68 -2.48 -17.03
C SER A 21 -16.49 -1.23 -17.37
N GLU A 22 -16.97 -1.12 -18.60
CA GLU A 22 -17.80 -0.02 -19.07
C GLU A 22 -19.05 0.10 -18.19
N ASN A 23 -19.40 1.32 -17.77
CA ASN A 23 -20.50 1.63 -16.83
C ASN A 23 -20.36 1.10 -15.39
N LYS A 24 -19.15 0.68 -14.95
CA LYS A 24 -18.86 0.37 -13.55
C LYS A 24 -18.02 1.48 -12.92
N ALA A 25 -18.26 1.78 -11.65
CA ALA A 25 -17.36 2.65 -10.88
C ALA A 25 -15.93 2.09 -10.97
N ALA A 26 -14.92 2.98 -11.06
CA ALA A 26 -13.52 2.58 -11.05
C ALA A 26 -13.17 2.00 -9.68
N LEU A 27 -13.49 0.72 -9.44
CA LEU A 27 -13.26 -0.01 -8.18
C LEU A 27 -11.80 -0.49 -8.03
N TYR A 28 -10.92 -0.06 -8.93
CA TYR A 28 -9.56 -0.57 -9.08
C TYR A 28 -8.41 0.23 -8.41
N PRO A 29 -8.57 1.49 -7.94
CA PRO A 29 -7.54 2.14 -7.13
C PRO A 29 -7.57 1.70 -5.65
N ILE A 30 -8.41 0.72 -5.30
CA ILE A 30 -8.51 0.24 -3.92
C ILE A 30 -7.21 -0.47 -3.56
N CYS A 31 -6.75 -0.33 -2.31
CA CYS A 31 -5.64 -1.01 -1.65
C CYS A 31 -5.81 -2.53 -1.55
N SER A 32 -6.42 -3.13 -2.57
CA SER A 32 -6.85 -4.51 -2.58
C SER A 32 -5.61 -5.41 -2.68
N PRO A 33 -5.42 -6.35 -1.73
CA PRO A 33 -4.22 -7.19 -1.65
C PRO A 33 -3.96 -8.09 -2.87
N ASP A 34 -4.93 -8.20 -3.78
CA ASP A 34 -4.92 -9.03 -4.98
C ASP A 34 -3.92 -8.59 -6.07
N ARG A 35 -3.30 -7.41 -5.94
CA ARG A 35 -2.54 -6.76 -7.04
C ARG A 35 -1.10 -6.36 -6.72
N TRP A 36 -0.53 -6.88 -5.63
CA TRP A 36 0.70 -6.35 -5.05
C TRP A 36 1.79 -7.39 -4.75
N GLY A 37 1.87 -8.46 -5.54
CA GLY A 37 2.84 -9.53 -5.31
C GLY A 37 2.67 -10.17 -3.93
N LEU A 38 1.46 -10.18 -3.37
CA LEU A 38 1.12 -10.87 -2.13
C LEU A 38 0.48 -12.24 -2.36
N ARG A 39 0.25 -12.57 -3.64
CA ARG A 39 -0.28 -13.85 -4.08
C ARG A 39 0.88 -14.78 -4.35
N PHE A 40 1.26 -15.54 -3.34
CA PHE A 40 2.12 -16.68 -3.55
C PHE A 40 1.30 -17.92 -3.29
N SER A 41 1.36 -18.90 -4.19
CA SER A 41 1.18 -20.25 -3.70
C SER A 41 2.35 -20.52 -2.76
N ASP A 42 2.08 -20.99 -1.55
CA ASP A 42 3.08 -21.57 -0.65
C ASP A 42 3.63 -22.89 -1.25
N ALA A 43 3.69 -23.05 -2.58
CA ALA A 43 3.95 -24.30 -3.29
C ALA A 43 5.34 -24.89 -3.00
N ASP A 44 6.32 -24.05 -2.68
CA ASP A 44 7.65 -24.50 -2.24
C ASP A 44 7.60 -25.13 -0.83
N THR A 45 6.57 -24.79 -0.04
CA THR A 45 6.34 -25.31 1.33
C THR A 45 5.16 -26.28 1.44
N ASP A 46 4.21 -26.26 0.50
CA ASP A 46 3.07 -27.16 0.39
C ASP A 46 2.74 -27.40 -1.10
N PRO A 47 3.30 -28.46 -1.71
CA PRO A 47 3.08 -28.79 -3.11
C PRO A 47 1.60 -28.99 -3.49
N LYS A 48 0.72 -29.28 -2.51
CA LYS A 48 -0.73 -29.47 -2.75
C LYS A 48 -1.45 -28.15 -2.99
N ARG A 49 -0.83 -27.01 -2.68
CA ARG A 49 -1.38 -25.66 -2.88
C ARG A 49 -0.84 -24.97 -4.13
N LYS A 50 -0.15 -25.70 -5.00
CA LYS A 50 0.33 -25.19 -6.29
C LYS A 50 -0.86 -24.68 -7.12
N GLY A 51 -0.84 -23.37 -7.44
CA GLY A 51 -1.93 -22.70 -8.15
C GLY A 51 -3.09 -22.19 -7.29
N ALA A 52 -3.07 -22.38 -5.97
CA ALA A 52 -4.05 -21.77 -5.05
C ALA A 52 -3.57 -20.38 -4.57
N LEU A 53 -4.50 -19.44 -4.48
CA LEU A 53 -4.22 -18.12 -3.90
C LEU A 53 -3.98 -18.24 -2.39
N ALA A 54 -2.79 -17.88 -1.90
CA ALA A 54 -2.53 -17.67 -0.49
C ALA A 54 -1.95 -16.26 -0.24
N TYR A 55 -2.13 -15.78 1.00
CA TYR A 55 -1.67 -14.46 1.47
C TYR A 55 -0.75 -14.63 2.69
N PRO A 56 0.44 -15.23 2.52
CA PRO A 56 1.29 -15.62 3.64
C PRO A 56 1.74 -14.42 4.49
N VAL A 57 2.08 -13.29 3.86
CA VAL A 57 2.46 -12.06 4.58
C VAL A 57 1.31 -11.54 5.46
N ALA A 58 0.09 -11.48 4.91
CA ALA A 58 -1.09 -11.03 5.66
C ALA A 58 -1.44 -11.99 6.80
N ARG A 59 -1.37 -13.30 6.55
CA ARG A 59 -1.58 -14.35 7.56
C ARG A 59 -0.58 -14.20 8.70
N ASP A 60 0.70 -14.08 8.39
CA ASP A 60 1.76 -14.04 9.38
C ASP A 60 1.72 -12.72 10.16
N TYR A 61 1.43 -11.61 9.49
CA TYR A 61 1.13 -10.33 10.15
C TYR A 61 -0.04 -10.44 11.12
N ALA A 62 -1.20 -10.94 10.67
CA ALA A 62 -2.40 -11.01 11.51
C ALA A 62 -2.16 -11.86 12.76
N ARG A 63 -1.44 -12.98 12.61
CA ARG A 63 -1.03 -13.82 13.72
C ARG A 63 -0.10 -13.08 14.70
N LEU A 64 0.96 -12.45 14.21
CA LEU A 64 1.95 -11.77 15.04
C LEU A 64 1.37 -10.52 15.72
N MET A 65 0.68 -9.67 14.97
CA MET A 65 0.07 -8.44 15.49
C MET A 65 -1.07 -8.75 16.46
N GLY A 66 -1.92 -9.73 16.15
CA GLY A 66 -2.99 -10.16 17.05
C GLY A 66 -2.43 -10.69 18.38
N SER A 67 -1.38 -11.52 18.32
CA SER A 67 -0.70 -11.99 19.54
C SER A 67 -0.02 -10.85 20.31
N LEU A 68 0.53 -9.85 19.62
CA LEU A 68 1.18 -8.70 20.23
C LEU A 68 0.16 -7.81 20.95
N LEU A 69 -0.90 -7.38 20.28
CA LEU A 69 -1.89 -6.46 20.85
C LEU A 69 -2.67 -7.07 22.02
N THR A 70 -2.92 -8.38 21.98
CA THR A 70 -3.55 -9.09 23.12
C THR A 70 -2.58 -9.31 24.29
N SER A 71 -1.27 -9.20 24.07
CA SER A 71 -0.27 -9.26 25.15
C SER A 71 -0.09 -7.94 25.90
N VAL A 72 -0.70 -6.86 25.42
CA VAL A 72 -0.75 -5.55 26.09
C VAL A 72 -1.95 -5.50 27.04
N GLN A 73 -1.75 -4.97 28.24
CA GLN A 73 -2.83 -4.62 29.15
C GLN A 73 -3.23 -3.15 28.90
N TRP A 74 -4.49 -2.94 28.55
CA TRP A 74 -5.09 -1.65 28.21
C TRP A 74 -5.89 -1.14 29.41
N GLY A 75 -5.30 -0.26 30.21
CA GLY A 75 -5.85 0.13 31.51
C GLY A 75 -5.92 -1.07 32.45
N ASN A 76 -7.13 -1.43 32.86
CA ASN A 76 -7.38 -2.62 33.68
C ASN A 76 -7.73 -3.86 32.84
N ALA A 77 -7.97 -3.71 31.54
CA ALA A 77 -8.37 -4.81 30.66
C ALA A 77 -7.14 -5.55 30.09
N TYR A 78 -7.18 -6.88 30.19
CA TYR A 78 -6.18 -7.75 29.57
C TYR A 78 -6.86 -8.79 28.68
N TYR A 79 -6.49 -8.80 27.40
CA TYR A 79 -7.10 -9.66 26.38
C TYR A 79 -6.26 -10.91 26.06
N GLY A 80 -5.10 -11.07 26.70
CA GLY A 80 -4.24 -12.23 26.53
C GLY A 80 -4.84 -13.52 27.12
N PRO A 81 -4.11 -14.64 27.01
CA PRO A 81 -4.47 -15.89 27.67
C PRO A 81 -4.68 -15.71 29.19
N VAL A 82 -5.60 -16.49 29.77
CA VAL A 82 -5.80 -16.47 31.22
C VAL A 82 -4.52 -16.92 31.93
N GLY A 83 -4.08 -16.16 32.93
CA GLY A 83 -2.87 -16.46 33.71
C GLY A 83 -1.54 -16.02 33.07
N SER A 84 -1.54 -15.44 31.86
CA SER A 84 -0.32 -14.88 31.28
C SER A 84 0.00 -13.48 31.84
N THR A 85 1.29 -13.14 31.88
CA THR A 85 1.75 -11.81 32.27
C THR A 85 1.73 -10.86 31.07
N PRO A 86 1.15 -9.66 31.19
CA PRO A 86 1.21 -8.64 30.14
C PRO A 86 2.64 -8.24 29.82
N LYS A 87 2.95 -8.04 28.53
CA LYS A 87 4.26 -7.54 28.08
C LYS A 87 4.43 -6.04 28.30
N LEU A 88 3.32 -5.32 28.23
CA LEU A 88 3.24 -3.88 28.38
C LEU A 88 1.94 -3.55 29.09
N LYS A 89 1.97 -2.56 29.99
CA LYS A 89 0.78 -2.06 30.70
C LYS A 89 0.64 -0.59 30.38
N LEU A 90 -0.49 -0.23 29.79
CA LEU A 90 -0.76 1.13 29.36
C LEU A 90 -1.88 1.72 30.21
N GLN A 91 -1.82 3.02 30.46
CA GLN A 91 -2.89 3.79 31.09
C GLN A 91 -3.33 4.92 30.16
N TRP A 92 -4.56 5.40 30.34
CA TRP A 92 -5.07 6.54 29.59
C TRP A 92 -5.11 7.80 30.48
N PRO A 93 -4.71 8.98 29.98
CA PRO A 93 -4.09 9.23 28.67
C PRO A 93 -2.69 8.60 28.57
N LEU A 94 -2.27 8.25 27.35
CA LEU A 94 -0.94 7.70 27.11
C LEU A 94 0.10 8.82 27.22
N ASP A 95 1.12 8.60 28.05
CA ASP A 95 2.29 9.47 28.12
C ASP A 95 3.28 9.15 27.00
N ALA A 96 4.32 9.99 26.88
CA ALA A 96 5.33 9.87 25.82
C ALA A 96 6.08 8.52 25.88
N ASP A 97 6.37 8.03 27.08
CA ASP A 97 7.08 6.76 27.28
C ASP A 97 6.19 5.57 26.86
N SER A 98 4.92 5.59 27.23
CA SER A 98 3.91 4.61 26.83
C SER A 98 3.71 4.56 25.30
N ILE A 99 3.74 5.73 24.66
CA ILE A 99 3.68 5.85 23.19
C ILE A 99 4.92 5.22 22.55
N GLU A 100 6.10 5.50 23.09
CA GLU A 100 7.36 4.94 22.59
C GLU A 100 7.43 3.42 22.78
N ASP A 101 7.05 2.91 23.96
CA ASP A 101 7.01 1.48 24.24
C ASP A 101 6.05 0.75 23.30
N LEU A 102 4.87 1.32 23.03
CA LEU A 102 3.92 0.75 22.07
C LEU A 102 4.46 0.78 20.64
N ARG A 103 5.11 1.88 20.25
CA ARG A 103 5.77 2.02 18.94
C ARG A 103 6.85 0.95 18.73
N GLU A 104 7.76 0.80 19.68
CA GLU A 104 8.86 -0.16 19.60
C GLU A 104 8.35 -1.61 19.65
N LEU A 105 7.20 -1.86 20.29
CA LEU A 105 6.56 -3.16 20.25
C LEU A 105 6.02 -3.49 18.84
N ILE A 106 5.34 -2.54 18.18
CA ILE A 106 4.67 -2.74 16.86
C ILE A 106 5.68 -2.83 15.70
N LYS A 107 6.74 -2.02 15.75
CA LYS A 107 7.71 -1.81 14.66
C LYS A 107 8.35 -3.10 14.11
N PRO A 108 8.79 -4.09 14.92
CA PRO A 108 9.30 -5.35 14.40
C PRO A 108 8.31 -6.14 13.55
N VAL A 109 7.02 -6.12 13.90
CA VAL A 109 5.97 -6.83 13.14
C VAL A 109 5.73 -6.13 11.80
N MET A 110 5.72 -4.80 11.78
CA MET A 110 5.65 -4.02 10.55
C MET A 110 6.86 -4.25 9.64
N LEU A 111 8.06 -4.21 10.21
CA LEU A 111 9.31 -4.49 9.50
C LEU A 111 9.24 -5.84 8.80
N ALA A 112 8.92 -6.91 9.55
CA ALA A 112 8.80 -8.25 9.01
C ALA A 112 7.78 -8.34 7.87
N ALA A 113 6.63 -7.68 7.99
CA ALA A 113 5.59 -7.71 6.97
C ALA A 113 5.98 -6.94 5.69
N LEU A 114 6.65 -5.80 5.82
CA LEU A 114 7.05 -4.96 4.69
C LEU A 114 8.26 -5.51 3.92
N THR A 115 9.19 -6.17 4.61
CA THR A 115 10.41 -6.71 3.99
C THR A 115 10.29 -8.17 3.55
N ALA A 116 9.19 -8.84 3.89
CA ALA A 116 8.99 -10.24 3.53
C ALA A 116 9.13 -10.44 2.02
N ARG A 117 9.96 -11.43 1.64
CA ARG A 117 10.20 -11.83 0.24
C ARG A 117 10.82 -10.72 -0.63
N SER A 118 11.56 -9.78 -0.05
CA SER A 118 12.30 -8.79 -0.85
C SER A 118 13.53 -9.40 -1.56
N PRO A 119 13.83 -9.03 -2.82
CA PRO A 119 13.00 -8.26 -3.76
C PRO A 119 12.07 -9.14 -4.62
N ASP A 120 12.33 -10.45 -4.75
CA ASP A 120 11.67 -11.33 -5.75
C ASP A 120 10.18 -11.57 -5.50
N GLY A 121 9.68 -11.23 -4.31
CA GLY A 121 8.29 -11.38 -3.89
C GLY A 121 7.67 -10.08 -3.37
N GLY A 122 8.13 -8.93 -3.88
CA GLY A 122 7.45 -7.65 -3.69
C GLY A 122 7.65 -6.98 -2.34
N GLY A 123 8.43 -7.54 -1.42
CA GLY A 123 8.85 -6.86 -0.17
C GLY A 123 9.85 -5.72 -0.44
N ILE A 124 9.80 -4.65 0.35
CA ILE A 124 10.71 -3.49 0.20
C ILE A 124 11.99 -3.67 1.01
N PRO A 125 13.08 -2.95 0.68
CA PRO A 125 14.28 -2.91 1.52
C PRO A 125 13.98 -2.41 2.94
N ALA A 126 14.66 -2.96 3.95
CA ALA A 126 14.47 -2.55 5.35
C ALA A 126 14.69 -1.04 5.58
N ALA A 127 15.63 -0.42 4.86
CA ALA A 127 15.89 1.01 4.92
C ALA A 127 14.69 1.87 4.45
N ALA A 128 13.83 1.31 3.59
CA ALA A 128 12.62 1.95 3.08
C ALA A 128 11.41 1.75 3.99
N VAL A 129 11.52 1.02 5.11
CA VAL A 129 10.45 0.94 6.10
C VAL A 129 10.31 2.29 6.83
N PRO A 130 9.08 2.77 7.11
CA PRO A 130 8.86 4.01 7.85
C PRO A 130 9.48 3.91 9.24
N GLN A 131 10.33 4.87 9.61
CA GLN A 131 10.87 4.97 10.97
C GLN A 131 10.09 5.97 11.82
N GLY A 132 9.52 7.01 11.21
CA GLY A 132 8.60 7.92 11.88
C GLY A 132 7.22 7.26 11.97
N ILE A 133 6.91 6.66 13.11
CA ILE A 133 5.57 6.13 13.42
C ILE A 133 4.96 7.02 14.51
N THR A 134 4.17 8.00 14.13
CA THR A 134 3.48 8.87 15.09
C THR A 134 2.24 8.15 15.60
N LEU A 135 2.14 7.98 16.92
CA LEU A 135 0.90 7.58 17.56
C LEU A 135 0.31 8.83 18.22
N THR A 136 -0.94 9.16 17.90
CA THR A 136 -1.58 10.38 18.39
C THR A 136 -3.01 10.12 18.86
N ASP A 137 -3.47 10.85 19.87
CA ASP A 137 -4.85 10.82 20.34
C ASP A 137 -5.76 11.84 19.62
N SER A 138 -5.17 12.82 18.92
CA SER A 138 -5.89 13.80 18.13
C SER A 138 -6.27 13.22 16.76
N GLN A 139 -7.57 13.14 16.47
CA GLN A 139 -8.01 13.07 15.08
C GLN A 139 -7.57 14.38 14.38
N GLY A 140 -6.94 14.26 13.21
CA GLY A 140 -6.61 15.41 12.39
C GLY A 140 -7.87 16.06 11.79
N ALA A 141 -7.70 16.81 10.70
CA ALA A 141 -8.85 17.34 9.95
C ALA A 141 -9.65 16.24 9.19
N SER A 142 -9.10 15.03 9.06
CA SER A 142 -9.77 13.85 8.50
C SER A 142 -10.20 12.90 9.63
N ASP A 143 -11.37 12.28 9.47
CA ASP A 143 -11.91 11.20 10.33
C ASP A 143 -11.15 9.86 10.14
N GLU A 144 -9.89 9.90 9.69
CA GLU A 144 -9.08 8.73 9.38
C GLU A 144 -8.44 8.15 10.65
N ASP A 145 -8.47 6.82 10.79
CA ASP A 145 -7.87 6.12 11.94
C ASP A 145 -6.34 5.96 11.79
N GLY A 146 -5.79 6.33 10.64
CA GLY A 146 -4.36 6.34 10.33
C GLY A 146 -4.11 6.86 8.92
N HIS A 147 -2.84 7.15 8.63
CA HIS A 147 -2.42 7.67 7.34
C HIS A 147 -0.91 7.42 7.13
N PHE A 148 -0.54 6.94 5.94
CA PHE A 148 0.85 6.98 5.46
C PHE A 148 1.11 8.18 4.53
N SER A 149 2.15 8.94 4.83
CA SER A 149 2.62 10.05 3.99
C SER A 149 3.87 9.65 3.20
N ALA A 150 3.78 9.67 1.87
CA ALA A 150 4.94 9.49 1.00
C ALA A 150 5.87 10.71 0.96
N GLN A 151 5.37 11.91 1.34
CA GLN A 151 6.14 13.16 1.27
C GLN A 151 7.29 13.19 2.29
N ASP A 152 7.02 12.72 3.51
CA ASP A 152 7.99 12.63 4.61
C ASP A 152 8.33 11.18 5.02
N TRP A 153 7.67 10.20 4.39
CA TRP A 153 7.84 8.78 4.61
C TRP A 153 7.53 8.35 6.04
N SER A 154 6.44 8.87 6.58
CA SER A 154 5.97 8.65 7.94
C SER A 154 4.62 7.93 7.97
N LEU A 155 4.36 7.27 9.09
CA LEU A 155 3.10 6.62 9.42
C LEU A 155 2.47 7.35 10.61
N VAL A 156 1.21 7.74 10.50
CA VAL A 156 0.41 8.27 11.60
C VAL A 156 -0.68 7.26 11.94
N LEU A 157 -0.84 6.96 13.22
CA LEU A 157 -1.88 6.07 13.74
C LEU A 157 -2.65 6.79 14.84
N VAL A 158 -3.96 6.84 14.71
CA VAL A 158 -4.83 7.53 15.66
C VAL A 158 -5.31 6.54 16.73
N LEU A 159 -5.02 6.85 17.99
CA LEU A 159 -5.30 6.00 19.14
C LEU A 159 -6.65 6.28 19.81
N SER A 160 -7.38 7.31 19.37
CA SER A 160 -8.64 7.73 20.00
C SER A 160 -9.69 6.62 20.04
N LYS A 161 -9.72 5.74 19.03
CA LYS A 161 -10.61 4.56 18.97
C LYS A 161 -10.28 3.50 20.03
N LEU A 162 -9.06 3.50 20.57
CA LEU A 162 -8.64 2.58 21.62
C LEU A 162 -9.07 3.05 23.02
N LYS A 163 -9.48 4.32 23.18
CA LYS A 163 -9.80 4.90 24.49
C LYS A 163 -10.80 4.07 25.30
N GLY A 164 -11.83 3.52 24.65
CA GLY A 164 -12.83 2.68 25.31
C GLY A 164 -12.29 1.39 25.92
N LEU A 165 -11.10 0.93 25.51
CA LEU A 165 -10.44 -0.22 26.13
C LEU A 165 -9.96 0.09 27.56
N PHE A 166 -9.62 1.35 27.84
CA PHE A 166 -9.07 1.78 29.12
C PHE A 166 -10.15 2.02 30.19
N ASP A 167 -11.40 2.27 29.76
CA ASP A 167 -12.54 2.51 30.64
C ASP A 167 -13.10 1.21 31.26
N VAL A 168 -12.61 0.05 30.82
CA VAL A 168 -13.04 -1.26 31.34
C VAL A 168 -12.43 -1.49 32.73
N THR A 169 -13.22 -1.37 33.78
CA THR A 169 -12.84 -1.66 35.18
C THR A 169 -12.79 -3.17 35.42
N SER A 170 -11.66 -3.74 35.88
CA SER A 170 -11.51 -5.22 35.93
C SER A 170 -11.95 -5.88 37.24
N ALA A 171 -12.55 -7.07 37.08
CA ALA A 171 -12.36 -8.26 37.93
C ALA A 171 -12.66 -9.55 37.10
N SER A 172 -13.60 -9.47 36.14
CA SER A 172 -13.80 -10.47 35.08
C SER A 172 -14.42 -9.81 33.85
N ILE A 173 -13.73 -9.83 32.72
CA ILE A 173 -14.29 -9.35 31.45
C ILE A 173 -15.27 -10.42 30.95
N ASP A 174 -16.57 -10.09 30.85
CA ASP A 174 -17.55 -11.01 30.28
C ASP A 174 -17.28 -11.27 28.78
N ALA A 175 -17.97 -12.25 28.22
CA ALA A 175 -17.75 -12.65 26.82
C ALA A 175 -18.04 -11.53 25.80
N GLY A 176 -19.05 -10.69 26.06
CA GLY A 176 -19.42 -9.57 25.19
C GLY A 176 -18.40 -8.44 25.23
N THR A 177 -18.00 -8.02 26.43
CA THR A 177 -16.97 -7.00 26.64
C THR A 177 -15.62 -7.47 26.05
N ARG A 178 -15.30 -8.77 26.18
CA ARG A 178 -14.11 -9.36 25.57
C ARG A 178 -14.18 -9.31 24.04
N TYR A 179 -15.34 -9.64 23.47
CA TYR A 179 -15.54 -9.61 22.02
C TYR A 179 -15.36 -8.21 21.43
N GLU A 180 -15.99 -7.18 22.01
CA GLU A 180 -15.87 -5.81 21.51
C GLU A 180 -14.44 -5.25 21.68
N GLY A 181 -13.74 -5.61 22.77
CA GLY A 181 -12.34 -5.26 22.94
C GLY A 181 -11.43 -5.88 21.89
N LEU A 182 -11.59 -7.19 21.62
CA LEU A 182 -10.85 -7.88 20.56
C LEU A 182 -11.17 -7.33 19.16
N LYS A 183 -12.42 -6.95 18.90
CA LYS A 183 -12.84 -6.31 17.65
C LYS A 183 -12.19 -4.94 17.46
N THR A 184 -12.08 -4.16 18.54
CA THR A 184 -11.37 -2.87 18.54
C THR A 184 -9.88 -3.06 18.26
N LEU A 185 -9.22 -4.02 18.93
CA LEU A 185 -7.81 -4.35 18.66
C LEU A 185 -7.59 -4.86 17.23
N LYS A 186 -8.54 -5.64 16.69
CA LYS A 186 -8.50 -6.08 15.30
C LYS A 186 -8.59 -4.90 14.34
N ALA A 187 -9.51 -3.96 14.56
CA ALA A 187 -9.64 -2.77 13.72
C ALA A 187 -8.33 -1.97 13.70
N PHE A 188 -7.69 -1.80 14.86
CA PHE A 188 -6.37 -1.15 14.94
C PHE A 188 -5.28 -1.91 14.18
N ALA A 189 -5.23 -3.24 14.30
CA ALA A 189 -4.31 -4.08 13.53
C ALA A 189 -4.57 -3.98 12.00
N ASP A 190 -5.84 -3.91 11.58
CA ASP A 190 -6.23 -3.73 10.19
C ASP A 190 -5.77 -2.35 9.68
N THR A 191 -5.92 -1.28 10.48
CA THR A 191 -5.43 0.07 10.15
C THR A 191 -3.92 0.08 9.97
N ILE A 192 -3.15 -0.47 10.92
CA ILE A 192 -1.69 -0.57 10.79
C ILE A 192 -1.31 -1.31 9.50
N TYR A 193 -1.99 -2.42 9.21
CA TYR A 193 -1.73 -3.19 7.99
C TYR A 193 -2.03 -2.38 6.73
N HIS A 194 -3.17 -1.69 6.69
CA HIS A 194 -3.59 -0.86 5.57
C HIS A 194 -2.57 0.25 5.29
N GLU A 195 -2.21 1.01 6.32
CA GLU A 195 -1.34 2.17 6.17
C GLU A 195 0.10 1.78 5.87
N MET A 196 0.63 0.73 6.49
CA MET A 196 1.97 0.24 6.13
C MET A 196 1.98 -0.27 4.68
N ARG A 197 0.86 -0.83 4.18
CA ARG A 197 0.79 -1.23 2.77
C ARG A 197 0.96 -0.04 1.86
N HIS A 198 0.39 1.12 2.16
CA HIS A 198 0.64 2.34 1.37
C HIS A 198 2.12 2.68 1.24
N CYS A 199 2.94 2.47 2.28
CA CYS A 199 4.39 2.63 2.17
C CYS A 199 5.01 1.74 1.09
N GLN A 200 4.69 0.45 1.10
CA GLN A 200 5.18 -0.50 0.10
C GLN A 200 4.68 -0.16 -1.30
N GLN A 201 3.44 0.32 -1.41
CA GLN A 201 2.86 0.75 -2.67
C GLN A 201 3.61 1.96 -3.25
N SER A 202 3.81 3.00 -2.44
CA SER A 202 4.55 4.19 -2.85
C SER A 202 5.97 3.87 -3.24
N PHE A 203 6.65 2.96 -2.53
CA PHE A 203 8.02 2.54 -2.87
C PHE A 203 8.09 1.97 -4.28
N TRP A 204 7.21 1.03 -4.60
CA TRP A 204 7.21 0.38 -5.91
C TRP A 204 6.70 1.28 -7.04
N ILE A 205 5.77 2.19 -6.74
CA ILE A 205 5.37 3.24 -7.68
C ILE A 205 6.57 4.12 -8.02
N TYR A 206 7.32 4.60 -7.01
CA TYR A 206 8.52 5.39 -7.24
C TYR A 206 9.59 4.61 -8.01
N ALA A 207 9.80 3.33 -7.70
CA ALA A 207 10.73 2.50 -8.46
C ALA A 207 10.30 2.41 -9.94
N PHE A 208 9.02 2.13 -10.20
CA PHE A 208 8.50 1.92 -11.55
C PHE A 208 8.55 3.18 -12.43
N VAL A 209 8.12 4.33 -11.92
CA VAL A 209 8.12 5.56 -12.72
C VAL A 209 9.52 6.08 -13.02
N GLN A 210 10.50 5.81 -12.15
CA GLN A 210 11.89 6.22 -12.34
C GLN A 210 12.66 5.27 -13.27
N GLN A 211 12.41 3.96 -13.20
CA GLN A 211 13.12 2.95 -14.01
C GLN A 211 12.47 2.71 -15.37
N HIS A 212 11.16 2.95 -15.50
CA HIS A 212 10.39 2.71 -16.72
C HIS A 212 9.49 3.90 -17.10
N PRO A 213 10.03 5.12 -17.27
CA PRO A 213 9.22 6.28 -17.66
C PRO A 213 8.61 6.18 -19.06
N ASP A 214 9.23 5.38 -19.94
CA ASP A 214 8.74 5.06 -21.28
C ASP A 214 7.32 4.46 -21.26
N ASN A 215 6.91 3.90 -20.12
CA ASN A 215 5.56 3.41 -19.94
C ASN A 215 4.51 4.52 -19.91
N PHE A 216 4.90 5.78 -19.71
CA PHE A 216 4.07 6.98 -19.59
C PHE A 216 4.52 8.04 -20.60
N PRO A 217 4.23 7.83 -21.90
CA PRO A 217 4.74 8.69 -22.97
C PRO A 217 4.30 10.14 -22.78
N ASP A 218 5.17 11.07 -23.17
CA ASP A 218 4.92 12.53 -23.14
C ASP A 218 4.68 13.12 -21.74
N THR A 219 5.05 12.40 -20.69
CA THR A 219 5.00 12.88 -19.30
C THR A 219 6.40 13.05 -18.70
N GLN A 220 6.49 13.78 -17.59
CA GLN A 220 7.69 13.91 -16.76
C GLN A 220 7.53 13.16 -15.42
N ILE A 221 6.81 12.03 -15.43
CA ILE A 221 6.48 11.27 -14.22
C ILE A 221 7.70 10.70 -13.48
N ASP A 222 8.83 10.50 -14.15
CA ASP A 222 10.10 10.10 -13.53
C ASP A 222 10.63 11.14 -12.54
N LYS A 223 10.32 12.41 -12.75
CA LYS A 223 10.78 13.53 -11.89
C LYS A 223 9.88 13.74 -10.67
N TRP A 224 8.67 13.16 -10.69
CA TRP A 224 7.66 13.32 -9.65
C TRP A 224 8.10 12.85 -8.26
N PRO A 225 8.76 11.68 -8.08
CA PRO A 225 9.22 11.24 -6.76
C PRO A 225 10.19 12.22 -6.10
N ALA A 226 11.15 12.76 -6.86
CA ALA A 226 12.12 13.72 -6.34
C ALA A 226 11.44 15.03 -5.91
N ALA A 227 10.50 15.55 -6.71
CA ALA A 227 9.77 16.76 -6.35
C ALA A 227 8.84 16.57 -5.15
N SER A 228 8.17 15.42 -5.05
CA SER A 228 7.23 15.12 -3.97
C SER A 228 7.89 14.94 -2.61
N THR A 229 9.18 14.61 -2.61
CA THR A 229 9.95 14.32 -1.39
C THR A 229 10.96 15.41 -1.04
N ALA A 230 11.09 16.46 -1.85
CA ALA A 230 12.16 17.46 -1.77
C ALA A 230 12.32 18.15 -0.40
N ALA A 231 11.23 18.27 0.37
CA ALA A 231 11.25 18.88 1.70
C ALA A 231 11.84 17.96 2.79
N HIS A 232 11.94 16.65 2.55
CA HIS A 232 12.27 15.66 3.57
C HIS A 232 13.43 14.74 3.14
N LYS A 233 14.61 14.95 3.73
CA LYS A 233 15.85 14.21 3.41
C LYS A 233 15.67 12.68 3.40
N ARG A 234 14.89 12.14 4.34
CA ARG A 234 14.62 10.69 4.41
C ARG A 234 13.81 10.23 3.21
N ALA A 235 12.71 10.90 2.91
CA ALA A 235 11.86 10.54 1.78
C ALA A 235 12.62 10.64 0.46
N MET A 236 13.48 11.66 0.29
CA MET A 236 14.38 11.76 -0.87
C MET A 236 15.34 10.58 -0.98
N ALA A 237 15.94 10.15 0.14
CA ALA A 237 16.85 9.00 0.17
C ALA A 237 16.12 7.71 -0.23
N ILE A 238 14.86 7.55 0.20
CA ILE A 238 14.04 6.39 -0.14
C ILE A 238 13.59 6.43 -1.61
N ALA A 239 13.21 7.59 -2.14
CA ALA A 239 12.92 7.75 -3.57
C ALA A 239 14.16 7.42 -4.43
N SER A 240 15.34 7.85 -3.99
CA SER A 240 16.63 7.54 -4.64
C SER A 240 16.96 6.04 -4.56
N GLN A 241 16.69 5.40 -3.42
CA GLN A 241 16.85 3.95 -3.27
C GLN A 241 15.87 3.17 -4.17
N ALA A 242 14.62 3.62 -4.27
CA ALA A 242 13.62 3.03 -5.14
C ALA A 242 14.06 3.09 -6.62
N ALA A 243 14.70 4.17 -7.05
CA ALA A 243 15.20 4.34 -8.41
C ALA A 243 16.21 3.25 -8.84
N THR A 244 16.91 2.63 -7.89
CA THR A 244 17.93 1.59 -8.17
C THR A 244 17.54 0.20 -7.68
N THR A 245 16.40 0.05 -7.01
CA THR A 245 15.96 -1.25 -6.47
C THR A 245 15.29 -2.07 -7.58
N PRO A 246 15.78 -3.28 -7.91
CA PRO A 246 15.17 -4.10 -8.95
C PRO A 246 13.68 -4.34 -8.69
N ILE A 247 12.86 -4.06 -9.70
CA ILE A 247 11.42 -4.28 -9.62
C ILE A 247 11.15 -5.79 -9.76
N PRO A 248 10.32 -6.39 -8.88
CA PRO A 248 9.99 -7.80 -8.98
C PRO A 248 9.35 -8.14 -10.32
N ASP A 249 9.76 -9.26 -10.93
CA ASP A 249 9.18 -9.76 -12.19
C ASP A 249 7.84 -10.47 -11.94
N ASP A 250 6.85 -9.69 -11.51
CA ASP A 250 5.46 -10.12 -11.28
C ASP A 250 4.51 -9.28 -12.16
N PRO A 251 4.05 -9.82 -13.32
CA PRO A 251 3.24 -9.06 -14.26
C PRO A 251 1.93 -8.49 -13.67
N PRO A 252 1.14 -9.24 -12.86
CA PRO A 252 0.05 -8.67 -12.07
C PRO A 252 0.43 -7.47 -11.21
N MET A 253 1.56 -7.53 -10.48
CA MET A 253 2.04 -6.43 -9.64
C MET A 253 2.42 -5.22 -10.49
N ILE A 254 3.18 -5.42 -11.57
CA ILE A 254 3.59 -4.37 -12.49
C ILE A 254 2.37 -3.67 -13.12
N ALA A 255 1.37 -4.44 -13.56
CA ALA A 255 0.14 -3.88 -14.11
C ALA A 255 -0.67 -3.09 -13.07
N GLY A 256 -0.63 -3.50 -11.80
CA GLY A 256 -1.16 -2.73 -10.68
C GLY A 256 -0.42 -1.40 -10.53
N ILE A 257 0.89 -1.46 -10.30
CA ILE A 257 1.76 -0.30 -10.07
C ILE A 257 1.59 0.75 -11.17
N LYS A 258 1.62 0.34 -12.45
CA LYS A 258 1.48 1.27 -13.59
C LYS A 258 0.22 2.13 -13.50
N ARG A 259 -0.91 1.56 -13.08
CA ARG A 259 -2.18 2.28 -12.97
C ARG A 259 -2.23 3.23 -11.78
N MET A 260 -1.67 2.79 -10.66
CA MET A 260 -1.64 3.64 -9.47
C MET A 260 -0.64 4.77 -9.62
N ALA A 261 0.47 4.53 -10.33
CA ALA A 261 1.43 5.57 -10.69
C ALA A 261 0.76 6.72 -11.44
N ILE A 262 0.02 6.46 -12.53
CA ILE A 262 -0.66 7.53 -13.28
C ILE A 262 -1.74 8.23 -12.44
N ALA A 263 -2.49 7.48 -11.63
CA ALA A 263 -3.54 8.04 -10.77
C ALA A 263 -2.96 8.94 -9.65
N GLN A 264 -1.92 8.47 -8.96
CA GLN A 264 -1.26 9.24 -7.89
C GLN A 264 -0.49 10.44 -8.44
N TYR A 265 0.10 10.32 -9.63
CA TYR A 265 0.74 11.46 -10.27
C TYR A 265 -0.28 12.52 -10.66
N LEU A 266 -1.40 12.13 -11.27
CA LEU A 266 -2.51 13.05 -11.58
C LEU A 266 -3.04 13.75 -10.32
N TYR A 267 -3.18 13.02 -9.21
CA TYR A 267 -3.59 13.57 -7.92
C TYR A 267 -2.56 14.56 -7.37
N SER A 268 -1.26 14.27 -7.49
CA SER A 268 -0.20 15.20 -7.05
C SER A 268 -0.21 16.49 -7.88
N LEU A 269 -0.36 16.37 -9.19
CA LEU A 269 -0.50 17.53 -10.08
C LEU A 269 -1.75 18.35 -9.76
N SER A 270 -2.86 17.72 -9.36
CA SER A 270 -4.07 18.45 -8.98
C SER A 270 -3.90 19.23 -7.68
N ILE A 271 -3.17 18.67 -6.69
CA ILE A 271 -2.77 19.40 -5.48
C ILE A 271 -1.87 20.56 -5.85
N TRP A 272 -0.81 20.35 -6.63
CA TRP A 272 0.13 21.42 -6.97
C TRP A 272 -0.54 22.57 -7.71
N ARG A 273 -1.53 22.28 -8.57
CA ARG A 273 -2.36 23.30 -9.24
C ARG A 273 -3.27 24.07 -8.30
N SER A 274 -3.67 23.50 -7.16
CA SER A 274 -4.52 24.18 -6.18
C SER A 274 -3.71 25.06 -5.22
N VAL A 275 -2.41 24.81 -5.08
CA VAL A 275 -1.50 25.61 -4.25
C VAL A 275 -0.95 26.78 -5.06
N LYS A 276 -1.43 27.98 -4.75
CA LYS A 276 -1.01 29.21 -5.45
C LYS A 276 0.50 29.43 -5.33
N GLY A 277 1.17 29.55 -6.48
CA GLY A 277 2.60 29.86 -6.58
C GLY A 277 3.53 28.69 -6.28
N PHE A 278 3.00 27.47 -6.13
CA PHE A 278 3.82 26.28 -6.04
C PHE A 278 4.06 25.67 -7.42
N HIS A 279 5.33 25.45 -7.74
CA HIS A 279 5.78 24.83 -8.99
C HIS A 279 6.93 23.88 -8.68
N PRO A 280 6.85 22.59 -9.03
CA PRO A 280 8.02 21.73 -8.93
C PRO A 280 9.07 22.19 -9.94
N LEU A 281 10.36 21.96 -9.65
CA LEU A 281 11.47 22.46 -10.48
C LEU A 281 11.40 22.07 -11.97
N TYR A 282 10.72 20.97 -12.30
CA TYR A 282 10.58 20.47 -13.66
C TYR A 282 9.31 20.95 -14.38
N LEU A 283 8.44 21.70 -13.68
CA LEU A 283 7.25 22.38 -14.22
C LEU A 283 7.26 23.82 -13.68
N PRO A 284 8.16 24.69 -14.17
CA PRO A 284 8.53 25.95 -13.52
C PRO A 284 7.45 27.04 -13.57
N ASP A 285 6.37 26.82 -14.31
CA ASP A 285 5.31 27.81 -14.51
C ASP A 285 3.92 27.17 -14.64
N ASP A 286 2.86 27.98 -14.47
CA ASP A 286 1.47 27.52 -14.56
C ASP A 286 1.14 26.83 -15.88
N ALA A 287 1.73 27.31 -17.00
CA ALA A 287 1.47 26.75 -18.31
C ALA A 287 2.07 25.34 -18.47
N SER A 288 3.28 25.13 -17.97
CA SER A 288 3.96 23.82 -17.95
C SER A 288 3.24 22.84 -17.04
N LEU A 289 2.83 23.27 -15.83
CA LEU A 289 2.07 22.46 -14.89
C LEU A 289 0.68 22.09 -15.45
N GLN A 290 0.01 23.03 -16.10
CA GLN A 290 -1.28 22.77 -16.75
C GLN A 290 -1.15 21.79 -17.92
N ARG A 291 -0.14 21.96 -18.78
CA ARG A 291 0.11 21.03 -19.90
C ARG A 291 0.39 19.62 -19.39
N GLU A 292 1.25 19.47 -18.39
CA GLU A 292 1.55 18.17 -17.79
C GLU A 292 0.28 17.53 -17.21
N TYR A 293 -0.51 18.29 -16.47
CA TYR A 293 -1.79 17.82 -15.92
C TYR A 293 -2.75 17.34 -17.01
N GLU A 294 -2.86 18.06 -18.12
CA GLU A 294 -3.74 17.68 -19.25
C GLU A 294 -3.26 16.40 -19.93
N THR A 295 -1.95 16.28 -20.21
CA THR A 295 -1.36 15.06 -20.79
C THR A 295 -1.58 13.85 -19.88
N VAL A 296 -1.25 13.99 -18.59
CA VAL A 296 -1.41 12.92 -17.59
C VAL A 296 -2.90 12.57 -17.41
N ARG A 297 -3.80 13.55 -17.43
CA ARG A 297 -5.25 13.32 -17.35
C ARG A 297 -5.77 12.55 -18.55
N ALA A 298 -5.31 12.86 -19.76
CA ALA A 298 -5.70 12.13 -20.97
C ALA A 298 -5.27 10.66 -20.89
N LEU A 299 -4.01 10.41 -20.51
CA LEU A 299 -3.49 9.05 -20.28
C LEU A 299 -4.25 8.31 -19.18
N ALA A 300 -4.52 8.98 -18.05
CA ALA A 300 -5.28 8.40 -16.94
C ALA A 300 -6.71 8.03 -17.37
N VAL A 301 -7.39 8.89 -18.13
CA VAL A 301 -8.73 8.58 -18.65
C VAL A 301 -8.70 7.34 -19.53
N ASP A 302 -7.74 7.24 -20.44
CA ASP A 302 -7.62 6.09 -21.32
C ASP A 302 -7.39 4.78 -20.54
N TRP A 303 -6.41 4.79 -19.62
CA TRP A 303 -5.99 3.59 -18.91
C TRP A 303 -6.86 3.20 -17.72
N LEU A 304 -7.68 4.12 -17.20
CA LEU A 304 -8.60 3.82 -16.11
C LEU A 304 -10.01 3.51 -16.62
N LYS A 305 -10.38 3.93 -17.84
CA LYS A 305 -11.72 3.66 -18.42
C LYS A 305 -11.75 2.51 -19.43
N HIS A 306 -10.73 2.31 -20.27
CA HIS A 306 -10.78 1.34 -21.39
C HIS A 306 -10.06 0.01 -21.11
N VAL A 307 -10.47 -0.71 -20.07
CA VAL A 307 -9.73 -1.88 -19.57
C VAL A 307 -10.53 -3.19 -19.65
N GLY A 308 -9.92 -4.20 -20.28
CA GLY A 308 -10.32 -5.60 -20.21
C GLY A 308 -9.73 -6.32 -18.99
N HIS A 309 -10.39 -7.39 -18.52
CA HIS A 309 -10.00 -8.14 -17.33
C HIS A 309 -8.51 -8.54 -17.33
N GLY A 310 -7.81 -8.21 -16.23
CA GLY A 310 -6.44 -8.65 -15.97
C GLY A 310 -5.32 -7.67 -16.30
N GLY A 311 -5.59 -6.49 -16.87
CA GLY A 311 -4.46 -5.61 -17.24
C GLY A 311 -4.55 -4.93 -18.58
N ARG A 312 -5.31 -5.50 -19.52
CA ARG A 312 -5.13 -5.21 -20.95
C ARG A 312 -6.01 -4.04 -21.42
N SER A 313 -5.46 -3.22 -22.31
CA SER A 313 -6.23 -2.24 -23.10
C SER A 313 -7.17 -2.95 -24.07
N GLN A 314 -8.29 -2.32 -24.41
CA GLN A 314 -9.32 -2.90 -25.28
C GLN A 314 -8.91 -3.07 -26.76
N GLU A 315 -7.77 -2.54 -27.21
CA GLU A 315 -7.36 -2.67 -28.62
C GLU A 315 -6.63 -3.97 -29.00
N SER A 316 -6.49 -4.95 -28.09
CA SER A 316 -5.82 -6.21 -28.43
C SER A 316 -6.75 -7.38 -28.80
N SER A 317 -8.04 -7.13 -29.05
CA SER A 317 -8.99 -8.19 -29.43
C SER A 317 -9.46 -8.16 -30.89
N ALA A 318 -8.95 -7.26 -31.73
CA ALA A 318 -9.28 -7.25 -33.15
C ALA A 318 -8.04 -7.60 -33.99
N THR A 319 -8.22 -8.64 -34.81
CA THR A 319 -7.37 -9.08 -35.94
C THR A 319 -5.98 -9.66 -35.61
N PHE A 320 -5.89 -10.99 -35.66
CA PHE A 320 -4.85 -11.66 -36.44
C PHE A 320 -5.42 -12.96 -37.02
N SER A 321 -5.89 -12.87 -38.26
CA SER A 321 -6.06 -14.03 -39.14
C SER A 321 -4.67 -14.58 -39.45
N GLN A 322 -4.51 -15.91 -39.35
CA GLN A 322 -3.30 -16.57 -39.80
C GLN A 322 -3.14 -16.46 -41.32
N PRO A 323 -1.92 -16.32 -41.85
CA PRO A 323 -1.46 -17.08 -43.00
C PRO A 323 -0.75 -18.33 -42.45
N GLY A 324 -1.30 -19.53 -42.64
CA GLY A 324 -1.32 -20.20 -43.94
C GLY A 324 0.01 -20.95 -44.08
N GLY A 325 -0.01 -22.26 -43.84
CA GLY A 325 1.17 -23.10 -43.84
C GLY A 325 1.74 -23.39 -45.22
N SER A 326 3.02 -23.75 -45.20
CA SER A 326 3.68 -24.78 -46.00
C SER A 326 5.06 -25.04 -45.38
#